data_AF-A0A1B3EEI9-F1
#
_entry.id   AF-A0A1B3EEI9-F1
#
_cell.length_a   1.000
_cell.length_b   1.000
_cell.length_c   1.000
_cell.angle_alpha   90.00
_cell.angle_beta   90.00
_cell.angle_gamma   90.00
#
_symmetry.space_group_name_H-M   'P 1'
#
loop_
_entity.id
_entity.type
_entity.pdbx_description
1 polymer ?
#
loop_
_entity_poly.entity_id
_entity_poly.type
_entity_poly.pdbx_seq_one_letter_code
_entity_poly.pdbx_strand_id
1 'polypeptide(L)'
;MRTLFKFAAAVVTGTLLSGCGGEDFTGAYRFKDSSMNGTMVLNVHGDEAELFGDLGKGGIKPLGKMSVSVKDEKLLLDAVNSSTRLVMKRNVDERSLDCLNCKVLGMRTDEHVWKYDPEGPYDVDQMLKEQARKNEEALNAELEKIQKEALEQARRDSEAPKLTPYEGDWVYQRTTKHDPLTIMGIWREKQVRVWSFKFENMDRLGYEVPGFEVTDAGLKIGDGSKTHLYTLSADEKVLTCQDCNKPVSWAKADPKKNLSDRHYARKMAGNP
;
A
#
# COMPACT_ATOMS: atom_id res chain seq x y z
N MET A 1 -46.49 62.32 57.92
CA MET A 1 -46.81 63.03 56.66
C MET A 1 -45.54 63.06 55.82
N ARG A 2 -45.56 62.42 54.63
CA ARG A 2 -45.47 63.05 53.30
C ARG A 2 -44.10 63.71 53.04
N THR A 3 -43.35 63.45 51.96
CA THR A 3 -43.80 63.17 50.59
C THR A 3 -42.67 62.57 49.76
N LEU A 4 -43.08 61.75 48.78
CA LEU A 4 -42.27 61.21 47.69
C LEU A 4 -41.69 62.31 46.78
N PHE A 5 -40.47 62.09 46.28
CA PHE A 5 -40.07 62.58 44.95
C PHE A 5 -39.58 61.38 44.13
N LYS A 6 -40.38 61.04 43.11
CA LYS A 6 -40.07 60.08 42.05
C LYS A 6 -39.18 60.78 41.03
N PHE A 7 -38.00 60.24 40.75
CA PHE A 7 -37.29 60.51 39.50
C PHE A 7 -37.49 59.31 38.58
N ALA A 8 -38.23 59.53 37.51
CA ALA A 8 -38.40 58.58 36.42
C ALA A 8 -37.12 58.59 35.57
N ALA A 9 -36.35 57.50 35.62
CA ALA A 9 -35.35 57.22 34.60
C ALA A 9 -36.06 56.64 33.39
N ALA A 10 -36.10 57.41 32.29
CA ALA A 10 -36.46 56.89 30.98
C ALA A 10 -35.34 55.94 30.53
N VAL A 11 -35.56 54.64 30.72
CA VAL A 11 -34.76 53.61 30.06
C VAL A 11 -35.17 53.65 28.59
N VAL A 12 -34.37 54.30 27.76
CA VAL A 12 -34.40 54.06 26.32
C VAL A 12 -33.89 52.65 26.14
N THR A 13 -34.82 51.69 26.05
CA THR A 13 -34.56 50.38 25.47
C THR A 13 -34.21 50.60 24.01
N GLY A 14 -32.93 50.90 23.76
CA GLY A 14 -32.31 50.61 22.49
C GLY A 14 -32.28 49.09 22.39
N THR A 15 -33.32 48.52 21.78
CA THR A 15 -33.26 47.16 21.23
C THR A 15 -32.15 47.17 20.19
N LEU A 16 -30.95 46.82 20.61
CA LEU A 16 -29.98 46.19 19.74
C LEU A 16 -30.67 44.93 19.24
N LEU A 17 -31.24 45.00 18.04
CA LEU A 17 -31.57 43.84 17.24
C LEU A 17 -30.24 43.13 16.95
N SER A 18 -29.77 42.34 17.90
CA SER A 18 -28.86 41.25 17.62
C SER A 18 -29.64 40.28 16.74
N GLY A 19 -29.43 40.37 15.43
CA GLY A 19 -29.88 39.37 14.47
C GLY A 19 -29.21 38.03 14.79
N CYS A 20 -29.84 37.27 15.67
CA CYS A 20 -29.53 35.87 15.90
C CYS A 20 -30.03 35.06 14.69
N GLY A 21 -29.12 34.41 13.99
CA GLY A 21 -29.43 33.45 12.93
C GLY A 21 -28.78 33.76 11.58
N GLY A 22 -27.46 33.98 11.55
CA GLY A 22 -26.73 33.73 10.31
C GLY A 22 -26.78 32.23 10.03
N GLU A 23 -27.21 31.81 8.85
CA GLU A 23 -27.21 30.40 8.49
C GLU A 23 -25.77 29.86 8.46
N ASP A 24 -25.47 28.87 9.28
CA ASP A 24 -24.13 28.28 9.39
C ASP A 24 -24.01 27.03 8.50
N PHE A 25 -23.29 27.16 7.39
CA PHE A 25 -22.99 26.08 6.45
C PHE A 25 -21.64 25.39 6.76
N THR A 26 -21.02 25.67 7.91
CA THR A 26 -19.77 25.03 8.31
C THR A 26 -19.94 23.53 8.46
N GLY A 27 -19.03 22.77 7.85
CA GLY A 27 -19.08 21.32 7.83
C GLY A 27 -18.45 20.73 6.59
N ALA A 28 -18.36 19.39 6.56
CA ALA A 28 -17.95 18.67 5.37
C ALA A 28 -19.16 18.04 4.69
N TYR A 29 -19.10 18.02 3.36
CA TYR A 29 -20.16 17.50 2.52
C TYR A 29 -19.55 16.61 1.44
N ARG A 30 -20.09 15.41 1.33
CA ARG A 30 -19.59 14.36 0.45
C ARG A 30 -20.52 14.13 -0.72
N PHE A 31 -19.93 14.07 -1.90
CA PHE A 31 -20.61 13.67 -3.12
C PHE A 31 -19.84 12.54 -3.80
N LYS A 32 -20.58 11.48 -4.16
CA LYS A 32 -20.02 10.35 -4.91
C LYS A 32 -20.94 10.00 -6.06
N ASP A 33 -20.47 10.26 -7.27
CA ASP A 33 -21.08 9.78 -8.51
C ASP A 33 -20.52 8.38 -8.84
N SER A 34 -21.36 7.49 -9.38
CA SER A 34 -20.96 6.14 -9.78
C SER A 34 -19.91 6.11 -10.89
N SER A 35 -19.80 7.20 -11.67
CA SER A 35 -18.82 7.37 -12.74
C SER A 35 -17.47 7.95 -12.26
N MET A 36 -17.36 8.37 -11.00
CA MET A 36 -16.14 8.97 -10.44
C MET A 36 -15.33 7.96 -9.63
N ASN A 37 -14.01 8.00 -9.83
CA ASN A 37 -13.09 7.32 -8.94
C ASN A 37 -12.86 8.18 -7.69
N GLY A 38 -13.40 7.76 -6.55
CA GLY A 38 -13.30 8.48 -5.28
C GLY A 38 -14.57 9.26 -4.90
N THR A 39 -14.46 10.07 -3.85
CA THR A 39 -15.53 10.91 -3.30
C THR A 39 -15.08 12.36 -3.35
N MET A 40 -15.90 13.25 -3.90
CA MET A 40 -15.68 14.69 -3.79
C MET A 40 -16.09 15.15 -2.39
N VAL A 41 -15.28 16.00 -1.78
CA VAL A 41 -15.52 16.57 -0.47
C VAL A 41 -15.47 18.08 -0.59
N LEU A 42 -16.58 18.72 -0.24
CA LEU A 42 -16.68 20.17 -0.03
C LEU A 42 -16.57 20.40 1.46
N ASN A 43 -15.54 21.12 1.87
CA ASN A 43 -15.20 21.33 3.27
C ASN A 43 -15.32 22.83 3.55
N VAL A 44 -16.35 23.22 4.29
CA VAL A 44 -16.69 24.63 4.55
C VAL A 44 -16.29 24.99 5.98
N HIS A 45 -15.55 26.10 6.11
CA HIS A 45 -15.04 26.64 7.36
C HIS A 45 -15.35 28.15 7.43
N GLY A 46 -16.53 28.51 7.90
CA GLY A 46 -16.93 29.92 7.98
C GLY A 46 -16.96 30.59 6.59
N ASP A 47 -16.03 31.51 6.34
CA ASP A 47 -15.92 32.31 5.11
C ASP A 47 -15.01 31.68 4.05
N GLU A 48 -14.44 30.51 4.30
CA GLU A 48 -13.62 29.75 3.36
C GLU A 48 -14.15 28.33 3.12
N ALA A 49 -13.87 27.78 1.95
CA ALA A 49 -14.16 26.39 1.65
C ALA A 49 -13.09 25.76 0.75
N GLU A 50 -12.92 24.46 0.90
CA GLU A 50 -11.98 23.66 0.14
C GLU A 50 -12.71 22.53 -0.57
N LEU A 51 -12.43 22.37 -1.85
CA LEU A 51 -12.89 21.24 -2.63
C LEU A 51 -11.72 20.30 -2.86
N PHE A 52 -11.87 19.04 -2.46
CA PHE A 52 -10.87 18.00 -2.72
C PHE A 52 -11.51 16.66 -3.06
N GLY A 53 -10.76 15.80 -3.73
CA GLY A 53 -11.15 14.42 -3.99
C GLY A 53 -10.49 13.49 -2.98
N ASP A 54 -11.26 12.67 -2.29
CA ASP A 54 -10.79 11.52 -1.52
C ASP A 54 -10.80 10.27 -2.42
N LEU A 55 -9.61 9.81 -2.80
CA LEU A 55 -9.39 8.67 -3.68
C LEU A 55 -9.09 7.37 -2.90
N GLY A 56 -9.33 7.35 -1.58
CA GLY A 56 -9.05 6.22 -0.71
C GLY A 56 -7.55 5.90 -0.71
N LYS A 57 -7.16 4.76 -1.28
CA LYS A 57 -5.74 4.36 -1.39
C LYS A 57 -4.91 5.34 -2.24
N GLY A 58 -5.54 6.08 -3.15
CA GLY A 58 -4.88 7.13 -3.93
C GLY A 58 -4.63 8.42 -3.14
N GLY A 59 -5.08 8.48 -1.88
CA GLY A 59 -4.95 9.66 -1.03
C GLY A 59 -5.97 10.75 -1.36
N ILE A 60 -5.81 11.90 -0.73
CA ILE A 60 -6.54 13.12 -1.03
C ILE A 60 -5.85 13.92 -2.14
N LYS A 61 -6.68 14.56 -2.97
CA LYS A 61 -6.26 15.44 -4.05
C LYS A 61 -6.97 16.79 -3.95
N PRO A 62 -6.27 17.89 -3.64
CA PRO A 62 -6.87 19.22 -3.66
C PRO A 62 -7.36 19.57 -5.07
N LEU A 63 -8.57 20.11 -5.16
CA LEU A 63 -9.19 20.53 -6.42
C LEU A 63 -9.35 22.06 -6.50
N GLY A 64 -9.59 22.73 -5.38
CA GLY A 64 -9.62 24.20 -5.33
C GLY A 64 -9.99 24.76 -3.97
N LYS A 65 -9.71 26.05 -3.78
CA LYS A 65 -10.18 26.85 -2.65
C LYS A 65 -11.26 27.83 -3.12
N MET A 66 -12.22 28.10 -2.26
CA MET A 66 -13.38 28.94 -2.55
C MET A 66 -13.64 29.89 -1.38
N SER A 67 -14.04 31.13 -1.67
CA SER A 67 -14.60 32.03 -0.67
C SER A 67 -16.09 31.77 -0.50
N VAL A 68 -16.55 31.78 0.74
CA VAL A 68 -17.93 31.49 1.13
C VAL A 68 -18.67 32.79 1.40
N SER A 69 -19.88 32.92 0.86
CA SER A 69 -20.85 33.92 1.29
C SER A 69 -22.26 33.36 1.33
N VAL A 70 -23.10 33.88 2.20
CA VAL A 70 -24.50 33.45 2.34
C VAL A 70 -25.43 34.58 1.95
N LYS A 71 -26.36 34.30 1.04
CA LYS A 71 -27.37 35.26 0.58
C LYS A 71 -28.65 34.54 0.17
N ASP A 72 -29.80 35.05 0.61
CA ASP A 72 -31.13 34.54 0.24
C ASP A 72 -31.25 33.01 0.48
N GLU A 73 -30.83 32.55 1.66
CA GLU A 73 -30.82 31.13 2.09
C GLU A 73 -29.93 30.20 1.24
N LYS A 74 -28.98 30.78 0.50
CA LYS A 74 -28.06 30.07 -0.38
C LYS A 74 -26.62 30.31 0.03
N LEU A 75 -25.87 29.22 0.02
CA LEU A 75 -24.42 29.21 0.13
C LEU A 75 -23.83 29.46 -1.26
N LEU A 76 -23.10 30.55 -1.40
CA LEU A 76 -22.35 30.94 -2.59
C LEU A 76 -20.87 30.65 -2.37
N LEU A 77 -20.27 29.89 -3.27
CA LEU A 77 -18.89 29.43 -3.22
C LEU A 77 -18.17 29.93 -4.46
N ASP A 78 -17.33 30.94 -4.29
CA ASP A 78 -16.58 31.57 -5.38
C ASP A 78 -15.15 31.06 -5.40
N ALA A 79 -14.75 30.40 -6.49
CA ALA A 79 -13.39 29.90 -6.62
C ALA A 79 -12.36 31.05 -6.60
N VAL A 80 -11.32 30.92 -5.78
CA VAL A 80 -10.30 31.98 -5.61
C VAL A 80 -9.50 32.23 -6.88
N ASN A 81 -9.29 31.19 -7.69
CA ASN A 81 -8.42 31.23 -8.88
C ASN A 81 -9.17 31.12 -10.21
N SER A 82 -10.51 31.22 -10.22
CA SER A 82 -11.31 31.18 -11.44
C SER A 82 -12.62 31.95 -11.29
N SER A 83 -13.35 32.14 -12.38
CA SER A 83 -14.69 32.72 -12.35
C SER A 83 -15.78 31.69 -11.98
N THR A 84 -15.39 30.53 -11.44
CA THR A 84 -16.34 29.46 -11.11
C THR A 84 -17.08 29.82 -9.82
N ARG A 85 -18.41 29.92 -9.91
CA ARG A 85 -19.30 30.07 -8.75
C ARG A 85 -20.17 28.83 -8.60
N LEU A 86 -20.13 28.23 -7.43
CA LEU A 86 -21.02 27.13 -7.04
C LEU A 86 -22.08 27.67 -6.10
N VAL A 87 -23.33 27.25 -6.29
CA VAL A 87 -24.49 27.70 -5.53
C VAL A 87 -25.13 26.47 -4.90
N MET A 88 -25.25 26.50 -3.58
CA MET A 88 -25.76 25.43 -2.75
C MET A 88 -26.93 25.96 -1.92
N LYS A 89 -27.87 25.08 -1.56
CA LYS A 89 -28.91 25.35 -0.56
C LYS A 89 -29.02 24.15 0.38
N ARG A 90 -29.60 24.33 1.57
CA ARG A 90 -29.92 23.17 2.41
C ARG A 90 -30.92 22.25 1.71
N ASN A 91 -30.70 20.95 1.83
CA ASN A 91 -31.66 19.94 1.44
C ASN A 91 -32.79 19.87 2.49
N VAL A 92 -33.84 19.10 2.19
CA VAL A 92 -35.00 18.83 3.07
C VAL A 92 -34.58 18.22 4.41
N ASP A 93 -33.47 17.49 4.47
CA ASP A 93 -32.93 16.94 5.72
C ASP A 93 -32.20 17.97 6.61
N GLU A 94 -32.17 19.24 6.17
CA GLU A 94 -31.53 20.40 6.81
C GLU A 94 -30.02 20.27 7.04
N ARG A 95 -29.41 19.13 6.71
CA ARG A 95 -27.99 18.84 6.95
C ARG A 95 -27.21 18.72 5.67
N SER A 96 -27.78 18.08 4.65
CA SER A 96 -27.16 17.94 3.33
C SER A 96 -27.36 19.20 2.50
N LEU A 97 -26.60 19.31 1.40
CA LEU A 97 -26.71 20.42 0.46
C LEU A 97 -27.22 19.95 -0.88
N ASP A 98 -28.18 20.68 -1.43
CA ASP A 98 -28.54 20.60 -2.83
C ASP A 98 -27.66 21.56 -3.62
N CYS A 99 -26.94 21.01 -4.58
CA CYS A 99 -26.25 21.80 -5.57
C CYS A 99 -27.23 22.32 -6.62
N LEU A 100 -27.17 23.62 -6.91
CA LEU A 100 -28.09 24.27 -7.85
C LEU A 100 -27.46 24.47 -9.23
N ASN A 101 -26.14 24.31 -9.36
CA ASN A 101 -25.42 24.52 -10.61
C ASN A 101 -24.17 23.62 -10.74
N CYS A 102 -24.23 22.37 -10.30
CA CYS A 102 -23.05 21.48 -10.25
C CYS A 102 -22.41 21.15 -11.62
N LYS A 103 -23.05 21.44 -12.75
CA LYS A 103 -22.39 21.33 -14.06
C LYS A 103 -21.15 22.21 -14.17
N VAL A 104 -21.05 23.29 -13.39
CA VAL A 104 -19.84 24.14 -13.35
C VAL A 104 -18.61 23.40 -12.81
N LEU A 105 -18.82 22.28 -12.09
CA LEU A 105 -17.76 21.37 -11.63
C LEU A 105 -17.52 20.20 -12.61
N GLY A 106 -18.14 20.22 -13.79
CA GLY A 106 -18.06 19.14 -14.78
C GLY A 106 -19.00 17.95 -14.49
N MET A 107 -19.96 18.10 -13.58
CA MET A 107 -20.97 17.07 -13.32
C MET A 107 -22.02 17.01 -14.44
N ARG A 108 -22.69 15.86 -14.59
CA ARG A 108 -23.67 15.64 -15.67
C ARG A 108 -24.95 16.44 -15.47
N THR A 109 -25.36 16.63 -14.23
CA THR A 109 -26.58 17.35 -13.84
C THR A 109 -26.29 18.38 -12.78
N ASP A 110 -27.15 19.39 -12.67
CA ASP A 110 -26.99 20.45 -11.68
C ASP A 110 -27.44 20.01 -10.28
N GLU A 111 -28.49 19.20 -10.22
CA GLU A 111 -29.17 18.76 -8.98
C GLU A 111 -28.49 17.52 -8.40
N HIS A 112 -27.43 17.75 -7.62
CA HIS A 112 -26.75 16.71 -6.85
C HIS A 112 -26.86 16.99 -5.36
N VAL A 113 -27.17 15.94 -4.59
CA VAL A 113 -27.21 16.00 -3.14
C VAL A 113 -25.82 15.67 -2.58
N TRP A 114 -25.24 16.65 -1.89
CA TRP A 114 -23.99 16.51 -1.15
C TRP A 114 -24.34 16.17 0.30
N LYS A 115 -24.03 14.95 0.71
CA LYS A 115 -24.41 14.43 2.03
C LYS A 115 -23.51 15.00 3.10
N TYR A 116 -24.10 15.44 4.22
CA TYR A 116 -23.31 15.84 5.39
C TYR A 116 -22.40 14.71 5.86
N ASP A 117 -21.15 15.08 6.17
CA ASP A 117 -20.13 14.18 6.69
C ASP A 117 -19.82 14.57 8.14
N PRO A 118 -20.18 13.71 9.13
CA PRO A 118 -19.99 14.04 10.54
C PRO A 118 -18.54 14.01 11.00
N GLU A 119 -17.61 13.51 10.18
CA GLU A 119 -16.18 13.47 10.51
C GLU A 119 -15.45 14.79 10.21
N GLY A 120 -16.07 15.67 9.42
CA GLY A 120 -15.57 17.00 9.14
C GLY A 120 -16.09 18.08 10.10
N PRO A 121 -15.69 19.35 9.86
CA PRO A 121 -14.87 19.78 8.75
C PRO A 121 -13.39 19.40 8.94
N TYR A 122 -12.68 19.18 7.84
CA TYR A 122 -11.34 18.59 7.80
C TYR A 122 -10.23 19.65 7.84
N ASP A 123 -9.09 19.34 8.47
CA ASP A 123 -7.83 20.07 8.27
C ASP A 123 -7.11 19.49 7.06
N VAL A 124 -7.40 20.03 5.87
CA VAL A 124 -6.88 19.52 4.59
C VAL A 124 -5.36 19.66 4.53
N ASP A 125 -4.79 20.74 5.08
CA ASP A 125 -3.34 20.96 5.12
C ASP A 125 -2.65 19.91 5.99
N GLN A 126 -3.22 19.56 7.15
CA GLN A 126 -2.71 18.48 7.98
C GLN A 126 -2.82 17.12 7.27
N MET A 127 -3.94 16.84 6.59
CA MET A 127 -4.11 15.60 5.83
C MET A 127 -3.07 15.47 4.71
N LEU A 128 -2.77 16.56 3.99
CA LEU A 128 -1.76 16.57 2.92
C LEU A 128 -0.35 16.35 3.48
N LYS A 129 -0.01 16.97 4.62
CA LYS A 129 1.28 16.74 5.31
C LYS A 129 1.43 15.28 5.73
N GLU A 130 0.39 14.70 6.30
CA GLU A 130 0.40 13.31 6.73
C GLU A 130 0.51 12.33 5.55
N GLN A 131 -0.18 12.63 4.44
CA GLN A 131 -0.03 11.87 3.20
C GLN A 131 1.39 11.95 2.63
N ALA A 132 1.98 13.15 2.59
CA ALA A 132 3.35 13.33 2.11
C ALA A 132 4.36 12.55 2.96
N ARG A 133 4.22 12.59 4.29
CA ARG A 133 5.03 11.81 5.23
C ARG A 133 4.94 10.32 4.95
N LYS A 134 3.73 9.77 4.81
CA LYS A 134 3.51 8.34 4.49
C LYS A 134 4.12 7.95 3.15
N ASN A 135 4.02 8.81 2.14
CA ASN A 135 4.60 8.55 0.82
C ASN A 135 6.14 8.54 0.87
N GLU A 136 6.74 9.47 1.62
CA GLU A 136 8.18 9.51 1.84
C GLU A 136 8.68 8.28 2.60
N GLU A 137 7.98 7.86 3.66
CA GLU A 137 8.30 6.63 4.42
C GLU A 137 8.21 5.38 3.54
N ALA A 138 7.18 5.28 2.70
CA ALA A 138 7.04 4.17 1.76
C ALA A 138 8.18 4.15 0.74
N LEU A 139 8.54 5.31 0.18
CA LEU A 139 9.65 5.43 -0.77
C LEU A 139 10.98 5.07 -0.10
N ASN A 140 11.24 5.55 1.10
CA ASN A 140 12.48 5.24 1.83
C ASN A 140 12.58 3.74 2.13
N ALA A 141 11.48 3.10 2.55
CA ALA A 141 11.45 1.66 2.76
C ALA A 141 11.70 0.86 1.46
N GLU A 142 11.17 1.33 0.33
CA GLU A 142 11.43 0.73 -0.98
C GLU A 142 12.90 0.90 -1.40
N LEU A 143 13.48 2.09 -1.21
CA LEU A 143 14.89 2.35 -1.50
C LEU A 143 15.83 1.51 -0.64
N GLU A 144 15.55 1.36 0.66
CA GLU A 144 16.31 0.48 1.54
C GLU A 144 16.24 -0.97 1.09
N LYS A 145 15.07 -1.43 0.64
CA LYS A 145 14.90 -2.78 0.11
C LYS A 145 15.73 -2.98 -1.17
N ILE A 146 15.66 -2.05 -2.12
CA ILE A 146 16.45 -2.07 -3.35
C ILE A 146 17.95 -2.09 -3.03
N GLN A 147 18.40 -1.26 -2.08
CA GLN A 147 19.80 -1.21 -1.67
C GLN A 147 20.27 -2.55 -1.08
N LYS A 148 19.47 -3.18 -0.22
CA LYS A 148 19.76 -4.50 0.35
C LYS A 148 19.84 -5.58 -0.72
N GLU A 149 18.87 -5.61 -1.64
CA GLU A 149 18.86 -6.56 -2.77
C GLU A 149 20.08 -6.39 -3.68
N ALA A 150 20.47 -5.14 -3.97
CA ALA A 150 21.65 -4.85 -4.78
C ALA A 150 22.95 -5.30 -4.08
N LEU A 151 23.08 -5.07 -2.77
CA LEU A 151 24.24 -5.50 -1.99
C LEU A 151 24.33 -7.04 -1.94
N GLU A 152 23.21 -7.73 -1.70
CA GLU A 152 23.18 -9.19 -1.71
C GLU A 152 23.50 -9.74 -3.10
N GLN A 153 22.97 -9.15 -4.17
CA GLN A 153 23.31 -9.59 -5.52
C GLN A 153 24.79 -9.38 -5.84
N ALA A 154 25.38 -8.25 -5.45
CA ALA A 154 26.81 -8.01 -5.63
C ALA A 154 27.66 -9.03 -4.85
N ARG A 155 27.25 -9.40 -3.63
CA ARG A 155 27.89 -10.47 -2.86
C ARG A 155 27.80 -11.80 -3.60
N ARG A 156 26.62 -12.17 -4.09
CA ARG A 156 26.41 -13.41 -4.88
C ARG A 156 27.25 -13.44 -6.14
N ASP A 157 27.37 -12.31 -6.84
CA ASP A 157 28.20 -12.18 -8.04
C ASP A 157 29.69 -12.40 -7.71
N SER A 158 30.15 -11.92 -6.56
CA SER A 158 31.54 -12.13 -6.12
C SER A 158 31.84 -13.58 -5.72
N GLU A 159 30.85 -14.30 -5.19
CA GLU A 159 30.97 -15.71 -4.80
C GLU A 159 30.77 -16.66 -5.99
N ALA A 160 30.01 -16.25 -7.01
CA ALA A 160 29.61 -17.10 -8.12
C ALA A 160 30.77 -17.86 -8.77
N PRO A 161 31.94 -17.26 -9.11
CA PRO A 161 33.05 -17.98 -9.73
C PRO A 161 33.55 -19.21 -8.94
N LYS A 162 33.41 -19.17 -7.60
CA LYS A 162 33.84 -20.26 -6.71
C LYS A 162 32.92 -21.49 -6.78
N LEU A 163 31.75 -21.38 -7.42
CA LEU A 163 30.80 -22.49 -7.58
C LEU A 163 31.25 -23.58 -8.57
N THR A 164 32.37 -23.39 -9.27
CA THR A 164 32.87 -24.33 -10.30
C THR A 164 32.79 -25.82 -9.90
N PRO A 165 33.24 -26.25 -8.70
CA PRO A 165 33.18 -27.67 -8.30
C PRO A 165 31.74 -28.20 -8.11
N TYR A 166 30.80 -27.30 -7.87
CA TYR A 166 29.41 -27.59 -7.55
C TYR A 166 28.48 -27.52 -8.76
N GLU A 167 29.00 -27.14 -9.94
CA GLU A 167 28.16 -26.90 -11.12
C GLU A 167 27.36 -28.15 -11.53
N GLY A 168 26.05 -27.97 -11.71
CA GLY A 168 25.11 -29.01 -12.08
C GLY A 168 23.73 -28.82 -11.47
N ASP A 169 22.82 -29.69 -11.87
CA ASP A 169 21.51 -29.81 -11.22
C ASP A 169 21.56 -30.95 -10.20
N TRP A 170 20.99 -30.69 -9.03
CA TRP A 170 21.08 -31.54 -7.85
C TRP A 170 19.67 -31.90 -7.40
N VAL A 171 19.40 -33.19 -7.20
CA VAL A 171 18.09 -33.68 -6.77
C VAL A 171 18.14 -34.11 -5.32
N TYR A 172 17.31 -33.50 -4.48
CA TYR A 172 17.18 -33.86 -3.07
C TYR A 172 16.74 -35.32 -2.94
N GLN A 173 17.47 -36.08 -2.12
CA GLN A 173 17.14 -37.46 -1.80
C GLN A 173 16.08 -37.46 -0.69
N ARG A 174 14.84 -37.80 -1.05
CA ARG A 174 13.70 -37.79 -0.14
C ARG A 174 13.92 -38.80 0.98
N THR A 175 13.62 -38.37 2.18
CA THR A 175 13.69 -39.20 3.40
C THR A 175 12.31 -39.69 3.83
N THR A 176 11.24 -39.00 3.40
CA THR A 176 9.86 -39.38 3.70
C THR A 176 8.97 -39.32 2.44
N LYS A 177 7.85 -40.05 2.47
CA LYS A 177 6.83 -40.02 1.41
C LYS A 177 6.15 -38.67 1.24
N HIS A 178 6.26 -37.77 2.21
CA HIS A 178 5.67 -36.43 2.18
C HIS A 178 6.65 -35.37 1.69
N ASP A 179 7.94 -35.70 1.56
CA ASP A 179 8.93 -34.77 1.05
C ASP A 179 8.57 -34.40 -0.40
N PRO A 180 8.65 -33.11 -0.78
CA PRO A 180 8.46 -32.70 -2.17
C PRO A 180 9.60 -33.22 -3.05
N LEU A 181 9.38 -33.17 -4.37
CA LEU A 181 10.48 -33.26 -5.33
C LEU A 181 11.19 -31.90 -5.35
N THR A 182 12.44 -31.86 -4.87
CA THR A 182 13.23 -30.62 -4.81
C THR A 182 14.46 -30.74 -5.70
N ILE A 183 14.66 -29.74 -6.56
CA ILE A 183 15.77 -29.65 -7.50
C ILE A 183 16.52 -28.35 -7.22
N MET A 184 17.84 -28.43 -7.04
CA MET A 184 18.72 -27.30 -6.87
C MET A 184 19.65 -27.19 -8.08
N GLY A 185 19.58 -26.09 -8.82
CA GLY A 185 20.54 -25.78 -9.88
C GLY A 185 21.66 -24.91 -9.32
N ILE A 186 22.90 -25.33 -9.52
CA ILE A 186 24.10 -24.58 -9.16
C ILE A 186 24.88 -24.34 -10.44
N TRP A 187 25.02 -23.08 -10.84
CA TRP A 187 25.73 -22.69 -12.06
C TRP A 187 26.38 -21.33 -11.84
N ARG A 188 27.60 -21.06 -12.31
CA ARG A 188 28.22 -19.72 -12.13
C ARG A 188 27.34 -18.59 -12.66
N GLU A 189 26.83 -18.75 -13.88
CA GLU A 189 26.01 -17.73 -14.55
C GLU A 189 24.63 -17.54 -13.93
N LYS A 190 24.07 -18.61 -13.32
CA LYS A 190 22.69 -18.62 -12.84
C LYS A 190 22.57 -18.74 -11.32
N GLN A 191 23.72 -18.83 -10.66
CA GLN A 191 23.92 -19.01 -9.22
C GLN A 191 23.11 -20.19 -8.66
N VAL A 192 22.97 -20.25 -7.33
CA VAL A 192 22.16 -21.27 -6.67
C VAL A 192 20.67 -20.92 -6.77
N ARG A 193 19.87 -21.88 -7.23
CA ARG A 193 18.41 -21.77 -7.38
C ARG A 193 17.75 -23.07 -6.99
N VAL A 194 16.63 -23.00 -6.29
CA VAL A 194 15.92 -24.18 -5.79
C VAL A 194 14.47 -24.14 -6.26
N TRP A 195 14.00 -25.25 -6.83
CA TRP A 195 12.62 -25.47 -7.20
C TRP A 195 12.04 -26.63 -6.41
N SER A 196 10.82 -26.44 -5.92
CA SER A 196 10.08 -27.46 -5.17
C SER A 196 8.80 -27.80 -5.93
N PHE A 197 8.49 -29.08 -6.04
CA PHE A 197 7.33 -29.60 -6.75
C PHE A 197 6.61 -30.67 -5.93
N LYS A 198 5.30 -30.82 -6.15
CA LYS A 198 4.58 -32.00 -5.66
C LYS A 198 5.16 -33.25 -6.31
N PHE A 199 5.45 -34.28 -5.52
CA PHE A 199 6.14 -35.46 -6.01
C PHE A 199 5.31 -36.26 -7.02
N GLU A 200 3.98 -36.27 -6.87
CA GLU A 200 3.07 -37.10 -7.65
C GLU A 200 2.88 -36.57 -9.07
N ASN A 201 2.67 -35.26 -9.21
CA ASN A 201 2.24 -34.62 -10.45
C ASN A 201 3.18 -33.52 -10.97
N MET A 202 4.24 -33.20 -10.23
CA MET A 202 5.19 -32.12 -10.53
C MET A 202 4.57 -30.72 -10.64
N ASP A 203 3.44 -30.48 -9.98
CA ASP A 203 2.95 -29.11 -9.80
C ASP A 203 3.97 -28.31 -8.99
N ARG A 204 4.29 -27.10 -9.45
CA ARG A 204 5.23 -26.21 -8.76
C ARG A 204 4.68 -25.79 -7.40
N LEU A 205 5.44 -26.04 -6.34
CA LEU A 205 5.18 -25.58 -4.98
C LEU A 205 5.89 -24.25 -4.68
N GLY A 206 7.12 -24.09 -5.17
CA GLY A 206 7.92 -22.92 -4.86
C GLY A 206 9.16 -22.76 -5.73
N TYR A 207 9.74 -21.58 -5.65
CA TYR A 207 11.01 -21.21 -6.25
C TYR A 207 11.75 -20.28 -5.29
N GLU A 208 13.02 -20.61 -5.03
CA GLU A 208 13.87 -19.89 -4.09
C GLU A 208 15.24 -19.61 -4.73
N VAL A 209 15.83 -18.50 -4.31
CA VAL A 209 17.16 -18.04 -4.75
C VAL A 209 18.01 -17.83 -3.50
N PRO A 210 18.41 -18.91 -2.81
CA PRO A 210 19.07 -18.79 -1.53
C PRO A 210 20.43 -18.08 -1.64
N GLY A 211 20.82 -17.41 -0.56
CA GLY A 211 22.20 -16.99 -0.35
C GLY A 211 23.15 -18.18 -0.41
N PHE A 212 24.39 -17.94 -0.84
CA PHE A 212 25.44 -18.94 -0.81
C PHE A 212 26.81 -18.32 -0.54
N GLU A 213 27.74 -19.15 -0.08
CA GLU A 213 29.13 -18.81 0.18
C GLU A 213 29.97 -20.07 0.00
N VAL A 214 31.08 -19.99 -0.75
CA VAL A 214 32.03 -21.10 -0.86
C VAL A 214 33.18 -20.87 0.11
N THR A 215 33.35 -21.79 1.04
CA THR A 215 34.38 -21.76 2.09
C THR A 215 35.30 -22.97 1.97
N ASP A 216 36.41 -22.96 2.69
CA ASP A 216 37.33 -24.12 2.75
C ASP A 216 36.65 -25.40 3.29
N ALA A 217 35.59 -25.25 4.10
CA ALA A 217 34.84 -26.36 4.67
C ALA A 217 33.75 -26.91 3.72
N GLY A 218 33.41 -26.18 2.66
CA GLY A 218 32.36 -26.54 1.71
C GLY A 218 31.47 -25.37 1.31
N LEU A 219 30.32 -25.71 0.73
CA LEU A 219 29.33 -24.77 0.20
C LEU A 219 28.25 -24.51 1.25
N LYS A 220 28.15 -23.27 1.73
CA LYS A 220 27.03 -22.82 2.55
C LYS A 220 25.89 -22.37 1.65
N ILE A 221 24.67 -22.78 1.95
CA ILE A 221 23.45 -22.39 1.22
C ILE A 221 22.35 -22.03 2.21
N GLY A 222 21.66 -20.92 1.98
CA GLY A 222 20.54 -20.42 2.78
C GLY A 222 20.78 -19.01 3.30
N ASP A 223 19.82 -18.51 4.07
CA ASP A 223 19.84 -17.16 4.63
C ASP A 223 19.65 -17.20 6.16
N GLY A 224 20.52 -16.48 6.89
CA GLY A 224 20.45 -16.37 8.35
C GLY A 224 20.46 -17.72 9.04
N SER A 225 19.46 -17.99 9.89
CA SER A 225 19.32 -19.24 10.67
C SER A 225 18.97 -20.48 9.84
N LYS A 226 18.71 -20.34 8.54
CA LYS A 226 18.45 -21.45 7.60
C LYS A 226 19.66 -21.78 6.74
N THR A 227 20.82 -21.17 7.03
CA THR A 227 22.06 -21.47 6.34
C THR A 227 22.57 -22.83 6.76
N HIS A 228 22.89 -23.69 5.79
CA HIS A 228 23.41 -25.03 6.00
C HIS A 228 24.72 -25.22 5.24
N LEU A 229 25.65 -25.97 5.85
CA LEU A 229 26.93 -26.32 5.25
C LEU A 229 26.83 -27.67 4.51
N TYR A 230 27.19 -27.66 3.23
CA TYR A 230 27.23 -28.85 2.38
C TYR A 230 28.65 -29.20 1.97
N THR A 231 29.00 -30.48 2.12
CA THR A 231 30.26 -31.03 1.60
C THR A 231 29.99 -31.84 0.33
N LEU A 232 30.93 -31.75 -0.60
CA LEU A 232 30.92 -32.48 -1.87
C LEU A 232 31.68 -33.80 -1.71
N SER A 233 31.10 -34.90 -2.18
CA SER A 233 31.79 -36.20 -2.22
C SER A 233 32.99 -36.17 -3.16
N ALA A 234 33.96 -37.06 -2.94
CA ALA A 234 35.18 -37.12 -3.76
C ALA A 234 34.93 -37.44 -5.25
N ASP A 235 33.82 -38.10 -5.57
CA ASP A 235 33.38 -38.36 -6.94
C ASP A 235 32.50 -37.25 -7.53
N GLU A 236 32.30 -36.17 -6.78
CA GLU A 236 31.48 -35.00 -7.11
C GLU A 236 30.01 -35.31 -7.41
N LYS A 237 29.48 -36.44 -6.95
CA LYS A 237 28.10 -36.87 -7.23
C LYS A 237 27.11 -36.60 -6.11
N VAL A 238 27.57 -36.35 -4.90
CA VAL A 238 26.72 -36.20 -3.72
C VAL A 238 27.09 -34.95 -2.93
N LEU A 239 26.09 -34.12 -2.62
CA LEU A 239 26.20 -33.08 -1.61
C LEU A 239 25.53 -33.54 -0.32
N THR A 240 26.23 -33.46 0.80
CA THR A 240 25.73 -33.88 2.11
C THR A 240 25.73 -32.71 3.07
N CYS A 241 24.57 -32.44 3.68
CA CYS A 241 24.47 -31.44 4.73
C CYS A 241 25.18 -31.90 6.00
N GLN A 242 26.03 -31.05 6.57
CA GLN A 242 26.84 -31.36 7.75
C GLN A 242 26.17 -30.94 9.06
N ASP A 243 25.35 -29.90 9.03
CA ASP A 243 24.74 -29.25 10.19
C ASP A 243 23.21 -29.34 10.20
N CYS A 244 22.62 -30.16 9.32
CA CYS A 244 21.19 -30.41 9.30
C CYS A 244 20.79 -31.36 10.43
N ASN A 245 19.66 -31.06 11.09
CA ASN A 245 19.05 -31.91 12.13
C ASN A 245 18.61 -33.29 11.62
N LYS A 246 18.48 -33.44 10.30
CA LYS A 246 18.14 -34.70 9.63
C LYS A 246 19.18 -34.94 8.53
N PRO A 247 19.47 -36.21 8.19
CA PRO A 247 20.30 -36.52 7.04
C PRO A 247 19.70 -35.91 5.77
N VAL A 248 20.37 -34.90 5.22
CA VAL A 248 19.98 -34.25 3.96
C VAL A 248 21.10 -34.51 2.97
N SER A 249 20.76 -35.11 1.84
CA SER A 249 21.69 -35.35 0.75
C SER A 249 21.06 -35.01 -0.60
N TRP A 250 21.91 -34.64 -1.55
CA TRP A 250 21.53 -34.31 -2.92
C TRP A 250 22.37 -35.11 -3.88
N ALA A 251 21.74 -35.69 -4.90
CA ALA A 251 22.44 -36.41 -5.96
C ALA A 251 22.56 -35.54 -7.20
N LYS A 252 23.76 -35.48 -7.79
CA LYS A 252 24.02 -34.78 -9.04
C LYS A 252 23.31 -35.48 -10.20
N ALA A 253 22.54 -34.72 -10.96
CA ALA A 253 21.86 -35.20 -12.15
C ALA A 253 22.86 -35.41 -13.30
N ASP A 254 22.52 -36.33 -14.19
CA ASP A 254 23.25 -36.54 -15.44
C ASP A 254 22.99 -35.34 -16.36
N PRO A 255 24.03 -34.58 -16.78
CA PRO A 255 23.85 -33.40 -17.62
C PRO A 255 23.24 -33.71 -18.99
N LYS A 256 23.22 -34.99 -19.41
CA LYS A 256 22.59 -35.44 -20.66
C LYS A 256 21.09 -35.73 -20.50
N LYS A 257 20.57 -35.71 -19.28
CA LYS A 257 19.17 -36.03 -18.98
C LYS A 257 18.43 -34.78 -18.51
N ASN A 258 17.20 -34.65 -18.98
CA ASN A 258 16.36 -33.51 -18.65
C ASN A 258 15.57 -33.80 -17.37
N LEU A 259 15.73 -32.97 -16.34
CA LEU A 259 14.95 -33.07 -15.09
C LEU A 259 13.47 -32.66 -15.25
N SER A 260 13.07 -32.13 -16.40
CA SER A 260 11.64 -32.01 -16.75
C SER A 260 11.00 -33.37 -17.03
N ASP A 261 11.79 -34.43 -17.26
CA ASP A 261 11.28 -35.80 -17.29
C ASP A 261 10.88 -36.22 -15.87
N ARG A 262 9.55 -36.31 -15.67
CA ARG A 262 8.91 -36.73 -14.42
C ARG A 262 9.44 -38.04 -13.90
N HIS A 263 9.67 -39.01 -14.79
CA HIS A 263 10.12 -40.33 -14.38
C HIS A 263 11.57 -40.27 -13.88
N TYR A 264 12.44 -39.56 -14.59
CA TYR A 264 13.85 -39.42 -14.21
C TYR A 264 14.02 -38.67 -12.88
N ALA A 265 13.41 -37.49 -12.74
CA ALA A 265 13.55 -36.68 -11.54
C ALA A 265 13.00 -37.39 -10.29
N ARG A 266 11.86 -38.08 -10.41
CA ARG A 266 11.30 -38.88 -9.30
C ARG A 266 12.14 -40.09 -8.95
N LYS A 267 12.70 -40.78 -9.96
CA LYS A 267 13.63 -41.90 -9.73
C LYS A 267 14.86 -41.44 -8.97
N MET A 268 15.42 -40.28 -9.35
CA MET A 268 16.54 -39.68 -8.64
C MET A 268 16.20 -39.30 -7.21
N ALA A 269 15.05 -38.67 -6.97
CA ALA A 269 14.65 -38.23 -5.65
C ALA A 269 14.38 -39.39 -4.67
N GLY A 270 14.14 -40.60 -5.17
CA GLY A 270 13.80 -41.75 -4.34
C GLY A 270 12.34 -41.76 -3.88
N ASN A 271 11.86 -42.97 -3.56
CA ASN A 271 10.52 -43.20 -3.02
C ASN A 271 10.61 -44.03 -1.73
N PRO A 272 11.01 -43.40 -0.60
CA PRO A 272 11.08 -44.05 0.70
C PRO A 272 9.71 -44.55 1.19
#